data_AF-A0A1C4WMD8-F1
#
_entry.id   AF-A0A1C4WMD8-F1
#
_cell.length_a   1.000
_cell.length_b   1.000
_cell.length_c   1.000
_cell.angle_alpha   90.00
_cell.angle_beta   90.00
_cell.angle_gamma   90.00
#
_symmetry.space_group_name_H-M   'P 1'
#
loop_
_entity.id
_entity.type
_entity.pdbx_description
1 polymer ?
#
loop_
_entity_poly.entity_id
_entity_poly.type
_entity_poly.pdbx_seq_one_letter_code
_entity_poly.pdbx_strand_id
1 'polypeptide(L)'
;MHILLSLLRRPWLGRSGHRPWRGLTRPLCHRLEPRPHRRRAGRRWSERPPNGGWYRSQACRPLTARQVEERQFGLVKRGLDPVEVHAFLHRVAADLAAARRDLALTREENQRIKRALRSWRTHFTSDMRW
;
A
#
# COMPACT_ATOMS: atom_id res chain seq x y z
N MET A 1 -43.30 8.74 -9.71
CA MET A 1 -42.03 7.97 -9.77
C MET A 1 -41.10 8.50 -8.69
N HIS A 2 -41.23 7.95 -7.47
CA HIS A 2 -40.46 8.33 -6.29
C HIS A 2 -39.39 7.26 -6.04
N ILE A 3 -38.13 7.50 -6.43
CA ILE A 3 -36.98 6.77 -5.87
C ILE A 3 -35.80 7.75 -5.76
N LEU A 4 -35.98 8.74 -4.88
CA LEU A 4 -34.89 9.44 -4.21
C LEU A 4 -35.02 9.04 -2.73
N LEU A 5 -33.88 8.77 -2.08
CA LEU A 5 -33.69 8.41 -0.66
C LEU A 5 -33.68 6.92 -0.35
N SER A 6 -32.52 6.28 -0.55
CA SER A 6 -31.95 5.27 0.36
C SER A 6 -30.57 4.89 -0.13
N LEU A 7 -29.53 5.27 0.61
CA LEU A 7 -28.13 4.77 0.64
C LEU A 7 -27.12 5.85 1.09
N LEU A 8 -27.59 6.94 1.72
CA LEU A 8 -26.84 7.54 2.81
C LEU A 8 -27.20 6.79 4.09
N ARG A 9 -26.20 6.44 4.91
CA ARG A 9 -26.27 5.90 6.28
C ARG A 9 -26.02 4.38 6.42
N ARG A 10 -24.77 3.97 6.17
CA ARG A 10 -24.06 3.09 7.12
C ARG A 10 -22.93 3.89 7.78
N PRO A 11 -22.79 3.83 9.11
CA PRO A 11 -21.93 4.73 9.86
C PRO A 11 -20.48 4.24 9.80
N TRP A 12 -19.64 4.98 9.07
CA TRP A 12 -18.20 4.99 9.31
C TRP A 12 -17.95 5.73 10.63
N LEU A 13 -17.92 5.01 11.74
CA LEU A 13 -17.37 5.53 13.00
C LEU A 13 -15.85 5.50 12.89
N GLY A 14 -15.25 6.66 12.60
CA GLY A 14 -13.81 6.80 12.47
C GLY A 14 -13.38 8.24 12.17
N ARG A 15 -13.52 9.10 13.19
CA ARG A 15 -12.98 10.46 13.33
C ARG A 15 -11.99 10.98 12.27
N SER A 16 -12.42 12.07 11.63
CA SER A 16 -11.73 13.36 11.48
C SER A 16 -10.21 13.34 11.27
N GLY A 17 -9.80 13.68 10.05
CA GLY A 17 -8.43 14.05 9.73
C GLY A 17 -8.28 14.53 8.30
N HIS A 18 -9.10 15.49 7.88
CA HIS A 18 -8.91 16.18 6.60
C HIS A 18 -7.53 16.84 6.60
N ARG A 19 -6.59 16.30 5.82
CA ARG A 19 -5.41 17.05 5.35
C ARG A 19 -5.50 17.20 3.83
N PRO A 20 -5.41 18.45 3.31
CA PRO A 20 -5.46 18.71 1.89
C PRO A 20 -4.21 18.15 1.20
N TRP A 21 -4.40 17.52 0.04
CA TRP A 21 -3.31 17.16 -0.87
C TRP A 21 -2.68 18.44 -1.42
N ARG A 22 -1.60 18.91 -0.79
CA ARG A 22 -0.74 19.99 -1.30
C ARG A 22 0.68 19.47 -1.50
N GLY A 23 1.20 19.70 -2.71
CA GLY A 23 2.62 19.93 -2.98
C GLY A 23 3.58 18.79 -2.65
N LEU A 24 3.78 17.86 -3.58
CA LEU A 24 5.06 17.15 -3.68
C LEU A 24 6.11 18.11 -4.25
N THR A 25 6.51 19.09 -3.45
CA THR A 25 7.78 19.78 -3.65
C THR A 25 8.89 18.90 -3.08
N ARG A 26 9.79 18.50 -3.98
CA ARG A 26 11.09 17.86 -3.77
C ARG A 26 11.71 18.19 -2.42
N PRO A 27 12.24 17.20 -1.68
CA PRO A 27 13.40 17.43 -0.84
C PRO A 27 14.66 17.11 -1.65
N LEU A 28 15.40 18.15 -2.00
CA LEU A 28 16.84 18.06 -2.22
C LEU A 28 17.46 17.58 -0.90
N CYS A 29 17.73 16.28 -0.77
CA CYS A 29 18.51 15.77 0.34
C CYS A 29 19.96 15.66 -0.11
N HIS A 30 20.74 16.60 0.38
CA HIS A 30 22.18 16.70 0.24
C HIS A 30 22.86 15.35 0.53
N ARG A 31 23.76 15.00 -0.38
CA ARG A 31 24.77 13.95 -0.24
C ARG A 31 25.63 14.26 0.99
N LEU A 32 25.37 13.58 2.10
CA LEU A 32 26.32 13.51 3.20
C LEU A 32 27.37 12.47 2.84
N GLU A 33 28.49 12.92 2.28
CA GLU A 33 29.71 12.14 2.17
C GLU A 33 30.27 11.87 3.59
N PRO A 34 30.48 10.61 4.00
CA PRO A 34 31.16 10.32 5.27
C PRO A 34 32.68 10.41 5.09
N ARG A 35 33.33 11.30 5.84
CA ARG A 35 34.80 11.32 5.96
C ARG A 35 35.31 10.08 6.68
N PRO A 36 36.47 9.50 6.28
CA PRO A 36 36.94 8.26 6.85
C PRO A 36 37.76 8.54 8.12
N HIS A 37 37.32 7.95 9.23
CA HIS A 37 38.18 7.76 10.40
C HIS A 37 38.35 6.27 10.65
N ARG A 38 39.57 5.79 10.40
CA ARG A 38 40.06 4.47 10.83
C ARG A 38 39.82 4.33 12.33
N ARG A 39 39.19 3.23 12.75
CA ARG A 39 39.75 2.31 13.78
C ARG A 39 38.86 1.08 14.00
N ARG A 40 39.57 -0.06 13.92
CA ARG A 40 39.36 -1.36 14.58
C ARG A 40 38.15 -2.20 14.19
N ALA A 41 38.49 -3.29 13.51
CA ALA A 41 37.70 -4.50 13.34
C ALA A 41 37.33 -5.09 14.71
N GLY A 42 36.04 -5.06 15.00
CA GLY A 42 35.37 -5.94 15.96
C GLY A 42 34.05 -6.32 15.30
N ARG A 43 33.76 -7.62 15.21
CA ARG A 43 32.63 -8.18 14.46
C ARG A 43 31.31 -7.57 14.93
N ARG A 44 30.86 -6.50 14.27
CA ARG A 44 29.52 -5.95 14.44
C ARG A 44 28.58 -6.90 13.73
N TRP A 45 28.06 -7.89 14.46
CA TRP A 45 26.83 -8.55 14.08
C TRP A 45 25.84 -7.46 13.70
N SER A 46 25.28 -7.57 12.50
CA SER A 46 24.39 -6.56 11.94
C SER A 46 23.21 -6.35 12.89
N GLU A 47 23.22 -5.27 13.67
CA GLU A 47 22.16 -4.86 14.61
C GLU A 47 20.84 -4.49 13.91
N ARG A 48 20.75 -4.70 12.59
CA ARG A 48 19.47 -4.58 11.91
C ARG A 48 18.66 -5.83 12.22
N PRO A 49 17.52 -5.71 12.93
CA PRO A 49 16.59 -6.82 12.99
C PRO A 49 16.25 -7.22 11.55
N PRO A 50 16.06 -8.51 11.25
CA PRO A 50 15.80 -8.99 9.89
C PRO A 50 14.63 -8.24 9.22
N ASN A 51 13.73 -7.68 10.03
CA ASN A 51 12.54 -6.94 9.63
C ASN A 51 12.70 -5.41 9.67
N GLY A 52 13.87 -4.89 10.08
CA GLY A 52 14.18 -3.47 10.29
C GLY A 52 14.37 -2.68 8.99
N GLY A 53 13.30 -2.52 8.22
CA GLY A 53 13.29 -1.78 6.96
C GLY A 53 12.09 -2.05 6.06
N TRP A 54 11.40 -3.18 6.29
CA TRP A 54 10.25 -3.64 5.49
C TRP A 54 8.94 -2.88 5.76
N TYR A 55 8.94 -1.97 6.75
CA TYR A 55 7.80 -1.10 7.07
C TYR A 55 8.03 0.37 6.67
N ARG A 56 8.97 0.67 5.76
CA ARG A 56 8.95 1.98 5.08
C ARG A 56 8.12 1.87 3.82
N SER A 57 6.93 2.44 3.89
CA SER A 57 5.82 2.42 2.92
C SER A 57 6.15 2.92 1.50
N GLN A 58 7.35 3.46 1.26
CA GLN A 58 7.84 3.86 -0.08
C GLN A 58 8.90 2.91 -0.67
N ALA A 59 9.59 2.12 0.15
CA ALA A 59 10.68 1.26 -0.31
C ALA A 59 10.23 -0.18 -0.63
N CYS A 60 9.05 -0.57 -0.15
CA CYS A 60 8.52 -1.90 -0.40
C CYS A 60 7.66 -1.86 -1.65
N ARG A 61 8.22 -2.35 -2.77
CA ARG A 61 7.37 -2.73 -3.91
C ARG A 61 6.28 -3.67 -3.38
N PRO A 62 5.00 -3.45 -3.71
CA PRO A 62 3.91 -4.24 -3.16
C PRO A 62 4.06 -5.70 -3.62
N LEU A 63 4.19 -6.62 -2.66
CA LEU A 63 4.46 -8.04 -2.87
C LEU A 63 3.31 -8.72 -3.61
N THR A 64 3.50 -9.31 -4.79
CA THR A 64 2.42 -9.98 -5.53
C THR A 64 2.05 -11.34 -4.90
N ALA A 65 0.83 -11.85 -5.16
CA ALA A 65 0.44 -13.17 -4.69
C ALA A 65 1.38 -14.27 -5.19
N ARG A 66 1.73 -14.21 -6.49
CA ARG A 66 2.73 -15.10 -7.09
C ARG A 66 4.10 -15.03 -6.38
N GLN A 67 4.55 -13.84 -6.00
CA GLN A 67 5.81 -13.69 -5.25
C GLN A 67 5.75 -14.31 -3.84
N VAL A 68 4.56 -14.41 -3.24
CA VAL A 68 4.35 -15.12 -1.97
C VAL A 68 4.45 -16.63 -2.20
N GLU A 69 3.78 -17.14 -3.23
CA GLU A 69 3.75 -18.58 -3.57
C GLU A 69 5.12 -19.13 -3.93
N GLU A 70 5.87 -18.37 -4.74
CA GLU A 70 7.18 -18.80 -5.26
C GLU A 70 8.34 -18.51 -4.30
N ARG A 71 8.05 -18.04 -3.08
CA ARG A 71 9.09 -17.70 -2.11
C ARG A 71 9.76 -18.95 -1.58
N GLN A 72 11.07 -19.06 -1.82
CA GLN A 72 11.91 -20.10 -1.25
C GLN A 72 12.60 -19.60 0.03
N PHE A 73 12.65 -20.46 1.05
CA PHE A 73 13.40 -20.23 2.28
C PHE A 73 14.56 -21.22 2.39
N GLY A 74 15.68 -20.78 2.97
CA GLY A 74 16.81 -21.67 3.25
C GLY A 74 16.50 -22.61 4.43
N LEU A 75 16.99 -23.84 4.36
CA LEU A 75 16.87 -24.80 5.46
C LEU A 75 17.84 -24.45 6.59
N VAL A 76 17.38 -24.56 7.84
CA VAL A 76 18.16 -24.26 9.05
C VAL A 76 17.97 -25.37 10.09
N LYS A 77 19.00 -25.61 10.93
CA LYS A 77 19.07 -26.73 11.89
C LYS A 77 17.88 -26.84 12.86
N ARG A 78 17.17 -25.73 13.08
CA ARG A 78 15.92 -25.66 13.87
C ARG A 78 14.91 -24.76 13.15
N GLY A 79 14.36 -25.26 12.04
CA GLY A 79 13.39 -24.56 11.20
C GLY A 79 11.97 -25.10 11.34
N LEU A 80 11.01 -24.37 10.77
CA LEU A 80 9.64 -24.84 10.55
C LEU A 80 9.61 -25.91 9.46
N ASP A 81 8.59 -26.77 9.48
CA ASP A 81 8.36 -27.75 8.41
C ASP A 81 8.12 -27.01 7.07
N PRO A 82 8.95 -27.25 6.05
CA PRO A 82 8.77 -26.64 4.73
C PRO A 82 7.38 -26.86 4.14
N VAL A 83 6.77 -28.03 4.36
CA VAL A 83 5.45 -28.37 3.81
C VAL A 83 4.37 -27.49 4.43
N GLU A 84 4.40 -27.34 5.76
CA GLU A 84 3.47 -26.48 6.49
C GLU A 84 3.62 -25.02 6.07
N VAL A 85 4.86 -24.54 5.94
CA VAL A 85 5.16 -23.18 5.49
C VAL A 85 4.59 -22.94 4.09
N HIS A 86 4.79 -23.87 3.14
CA HIS A 86 4.24 -23.72 1.78
C HIS A 86 2.71 -23.76 1.75
N ALA A 87 2.08 -24.63 2.54
CA ALA A 87 0.62 -24.67 2.66
C ALA A 87 0.05 -23.36 3.25
N PHE A 88 0.73 -22.78 4.24
CA PHE A 88 0.36 -21.48 4.79
C PHE A 88 0.54 -20.36 3.77
N LEU A 89 1.67 -20.29 3.08
CA LEU A 89 1.92 -19.28 2.06
C LEU A 89 0.93 -19.33 0.90
N HIS A 90 0.48 -20.52 0.50
CA HIS A 90 -0.54 -20.67 -0.53
C HIS A 90 -1.86 -20.00 -0.11
N ARG A 91 -2.31 -20.21 1.13
CA ARG A 91 -3.50 -19.52 1.66
C ARG A 91 -3.31 -18.00 1.72
N VAL A 92 -2.16 -17.54 2.22
CA VAL A 92 -1.84 -16.10 2.27
C VAL A 92 -1.84 -15.48 0.88
N ALA A 93 -1.32 -16.18 -0.13
CA ALA A 93 -1.32 -15.71 -1.51
C ALA A 93 -2.75 -15.59 -2.07
N ALA A 94 -3.61 -16.57 -1.79
CA ALA A 94 -5.01 -16.53 -2.19
C ALA A 94 -5.75 -15.34 -1.55
N ASP A 95 -5.57 -15.11 -0.25
CA ASP A 95 -6.15 -13.98 0.48
C ASP A 95 -5.64 -12.63 -0.06
N LEU A 96 -4.33 -12.54 -0.33
CA LEU A 96 -3.71 -11.35 -0.91
C LEU A 96 -4.22 -11.07 -2.33
N ALA A 97 -4.46 -12.12 -3.12
CA ALA A 97 -5.06 -11.99 -4.44
C ALA A 97 -6.51 -11.48 -4.35
N ALA A 98 -7.31 -11.99 -3.41
CA ALA A 98 -8.66 -11.52 -3.14
C ALA A 98 -8.68 -10.04 -2.75
N ALA A 99 -7.88 -9.65 -1.75
CA ALA A 99 -7.80 -8.26 -1.30
C ALA A 99 -7.40 -7.29 -2.42
N ARG A 100 -6.50 -7.72 -3.33
CA ARG A 100 -6.12 -6.91 -4.49
C ARG A 100 -7.23 -6.76 -5.52
N ARG A 101 -8.02 -7.82 -5.78
CA ARG A 101 -9.19 -7.75 -6.66
C ARG A 101 -10.20 -6.76 -6.10
N ASP A 102 -10.52 -6.86 -4.81
CA ASP A 102 -11.49 -5.98 -4.15
C ASP A 102 -11.04 -4.51 -4.19
N LEU A 103 -9.75 -4.26 -3.99
CA LEU A 103 -9.17 -2.93 -4.14
C LEU A 103 -9.26 -2.40 -5.59
N ALA A 104 -9.06 -3.27 -6.59
CA ALA A 104 -9.19 -2.89 -8.00
C ALA A 104 -10.64 -2.50 -8.33
N LEU A 105 -11.61 -3.33 -7.92
CA LEU A 105 -13.04 -3.07 -8.10
C LEU A 105 -13.45 -1.76 -7.41
N THR A 106 -13.02 -1.56 -6.16
CA THR A 106 -13.29 -0.31 -5.42
C THR A 106 -12.70 0.90 -6.13
N ARG A 107 -11.50 0.78 -6.70
CA ARG A 107 -10.85 1.88 -7.45
C ARG A 107 -11.59 2.18 -8.74
N GLU A 108 -12.03 1.17 -9.46
CA GLU A 108 -12.81 1.31 -10.68
C GLU A 108 -14.13 2.04 -10.40
N GLU A 109 -14.88 1.61 -9.39
CA GLU A 109 -16.14 2.26 -9.01
C GLU A 109 -15.90 3.72 -8.58
N ASN A 110 -14.87 3.97 -7.77
CA ASN A 110 -14.48 5.34 -7.42
C ASN A 110 -14.12 6.19 -8.64
N GLN A 111 -13.48 5.62 -9.66
CA GLN A 111 -13.18 6.33 -10.90
C GLN A 111 -14.46 6.63 -11.68
N ARG A 112 -15.39 5.69 -11.76
CA ARG A 112 -16.69 5.87 -12.41
C ARG A 112 -17.48 7.01 -11.76
N ILE A 113 -17.60 7.01 -10.43
CA ILE A 113 -18.27 8.08 -9.67
C ILE A 113 -17.58 9.43 -9.93
N LYS A 114 -16.25 9.48 -9.84
CA LYS A 114 -15.50 10.72 -10.12
C LYS A 114 -15.69 11.22 -11.55
N ARG A 115 -15.82 10.33 -12.53
CA ARG A 115 -16.11 10.72 -13.93
C ARG A 115 -17.52 11.31 -14.05
N ALA A 116 -18.53 10.66 -13.48
CA ALA A 116 -19.91 11.16 -13.48
C ALA A 116 -20.04 12.52 -12.80
N LEU A 117 -19.37 12.71 -11.65
CA LEU A 117 -19.36 14.00 -10.96
C LEU A 117 -18.65 15.09 -11.76
N ARG A 118 -17.56 14.76 -12.45
CA ARG A 118 -16.88 15.73 -13.33
C ARG A 118 -17.73 16.13 -14.52
N SER A 119 -18.36 15.16 -15.20
CA SER A 119 -19.23 15.48 -16.35
C SER A 119 -20.43 16.33 -15.92
N TRP A 120 -21.06 16.00 -14.79
CA TRP A 120 -22.15 16.80 -14.23
C TRP A 120 -21.69 18.23 -13.92
N ARG A 121 -20.54 18.39 -13.23
CA ARG A 121 -20.00 19.72 -12.93
C ARG A 121 -19.69 20.53 -14.18
N THR A 122 -19.12 19.91 -15.21
CA THR A 122 -18.83 20.56 -16.48
C THR A 122 -20.12 21.03 -17.16
N HIS A 123 -21.13 20.17 -17.28
CA HIS A 123 -22.42 20.55 -17.87
C HIS A 123 -23.07 21.73 -17.12
N PHE A 124 -23.08 21.68 -15.79
CA PHE A 124 -23.70 22.71 -14.96
C PHE A 124 -22.93 24.05 -14.96
N THR A 125 -21.60 24.02 -15.04
CA THR A 125 -20.78 25.25 -15.11
C THR A 125 -20.85 25.90 -16.49
N SER A 126 -21.03 25.11 -17.54
CA SER A 126 -21.31 25.62 -18.89
C SER A 126 -22.70 26.24 -18.98
N ASP A 127 -23.69 25.67 -18.30
CA ASP A 127 -25.07 26.18 -18.23
C ASP A 127 -25.16 27.53 -17.47
N MET A 128 -24.30 27.75 -16.47
CA MET A 128 -24.24 29.01 -15.72
C MET A 128 -23.44 30.14 -16.41
N ARG A 129 -22.96 29.94 -17.63
CA ARG A 129 -22.23 30.95 -18.41
C ARG A 129 -23.17 31.55 -19.47
N TRP A 130 -24.20 32.27 -19.02
CA TRP A 130 -25.09 33.13 -19.81
C TRP A 130 -25.29 34.46 -19.10
#